data_AF-A0A1M6NUE7-F1
#
_entry.id   AF-A0A1M6NUE7-F1
#
_cell.length_a   1.000
_cell.length_b   1.000
_cell.length_c   1.000
_cell.angle_alpha   90.00
_cell.angle_beta   90.00
_cell.angle_gamma   90.00
#
_symmetry.space_group_name_H-M   'P 1'
#
loop_
_entity.id
_entity.type
_entity.pdbx_description
1 polymer ?
#
loop_
_entity_poly.entity_id
_entity_poly.type
_entity_poly.pdbx_seq_one_letter_code
_entity_poly.pdbx_strand_id
1 'polypeptide(L)' 'MLAIRLPAEVETRLEALAQATGRTKTFYAREAILEHLDNLEDLYLAEQRLTDLRAGKSQAVSLEDVMKRYGLED' A
#
# COMPACT_ATOMS: atom_id res chain seq x y z
N MET A 1 -18.77 11.40 -6.91
CA MET A 1 -17.61 12.20 -7.35
C MET A 1 -17.03 12.84 -6.09
N LEU A 2 -15.77 12.55 -5.76
CA LEU A 2 -15.11 13.08 -4.57
C LEU A 2 -14.40 14.39 -4.97
N ALA A 3 -14.73 15.49 -4.30
CA ALA A 3 -14.08 16.78 -4.49
C ALA A 3 -13.12 17.03 -3.32
N ILE A 4 -11.82 17.05 -3.62
CA ILE A 4 -10.76 17.33 -2.65
C ILE A 4 -10.06 18.63 -3.02
N ARG A 5 -9.78 19.46 -2.02
CA ARG A 5 -8.96 20.66 -2.21
C ARG A 5 -7.50 20.25 -2.03
N LEU A 6 -6.70 20.45 -3.07
CA LEU A 6 -5.27 20.15 -3.03
C LEU A 6 -4.46 21.45 -2.85
N PRO A 7 -3.29 21.40 -2.20
CA PRO A 7 -2.35 22.50 -2.23
C PRO A 7 -1.94 22.82 -3.69
N ALA A 8 -1.74 24.10 -4.01
CA ALA A 8 -1.41 24.56 -5.37
C ALA A 8 -0.15 23.86 -5.94
N GLU A 9 0.83 23.57 -5.09
CA GLU A 9 2.05 22.85 -5.47
C GLU A 9 1.75 21.43 -5.96
N VAL A 10 0.80 20.73 -5.32
CA VAL A 10 0.39 19.38 -5.71
C VAL A 10 -0.36 19.41 -7.03
N GLU A 11 -1.27 20.37 -7.21
CA GLU A 11 -1.97 20.55 -8.50
C GLU A 11 -0.98 20.81 -9.64
N THR A 12 0.04 21.64 -9.40
CA THR A 12 1.08 21.94 -10.38
C THR A 12 1.89 20.70 -10.76
N ARG A 13 2.23 19.85 -9.78
CA ARG A 13 2.92 18.57 -10.02
C ARG A 13 2.06 17.60 -10.82
N LEU A 14 0.77 17.50 -10.50
CA LEU A 14 -0.18 16.64 -11.23
C LEU A 14 -0.37 17.11 -12.67
N GLU A 15 -0.43 18.42 -12.91
CA GLU A 15 -0.52 18.99 -14.26
C GLU A 15 0.74 18.67 -15.07
N ALA A 16 1.94 18.91 -14.52
CA ALA A 16 3.19 18.62 -15.21
C ALA A 16 3.31 17.13 -15.57
N LEU A 17 2.93 16.22 -14.65
CA LEU A 17 2.95 14.79 -14.88
C LEU A 17 1.93 14.37 -15.94
N ALA A 18 0.73 14.94 -15.91
CA ALA A 18 -0.31 14.73 -16.93
C ALA A 18 0.19 15.10 -18.33
N GLN A 19 0.79 16.29 -18.48
CA GLN A 19 1.34 16.76 -19.76
C GLN A 19 2.49 15.88 -20.27
N ALA A 20 3.39 15.45 -19.39
CA ALA A 20 4.54 14.64 -19.76
C ALA A 20 4.18 13.22 -20.23
N THR A 21 3.02 12.71 -19.83
CA THR A 21 2.64 11.29 -20.00
C THR A 21 1.40 11.08 -20.86
N GLY A 22 0.67 12.16 -21.20
CA GLY A 22 -0.58 12.10 -21.95
C GLY A 22 -1.76 11.54 -21.16
N ARG A 23 -1.68 11.50 -19.81
CA ARG A 23 -2.77 11.06 -18.92
C ARG A 23 -3.41 12.25 -18.22
N THR A 24 -4.60 12.06 -17.63
CA THR A 24 -5.30 13.15 -16.92
C THR A 24 -4.82 13.31 -15.49
N LYS A 25 -4.96 14.50 -14.90
CA LYS A 25 -4.71 14.72 -13.47
C LYS A 25 -5.52 13.77 -12.58
N THR A 26 -6.78 13.52 -12.95
CA THR A 26 -7.68 12.61 -12.23
C THR A 26 -7.19 11.17 -12.25
N PHE A 27 -6.52 10.72 -13.32
CA PHE A 27 -5.86 9.42 -13.35
C PHE A 27 -4.83 9.34 -12.23
N TYR A 28 -3.87 10.25 -12.19
CA TYR A 28 -2.80 10.23 -11.18
C TYR A 28 -3.30 10.44 -9.76
N ALA A 29 -4.27 11.32 -9.55
CA ALA A 29 -4.88 11.50 -8.24
C ALA A 29 -5.55 10.21 -7.74
N ARG A 30 -6.22 9.45 -8.63
CA ARG A 30 -6.81 8.17 -8.27
C ARG A 30 -5.75 7.12 -7.99
N GLU A 31 -4.74 6.96 -8.85
CA GLU A 31 -3.68 5.97 -8.62
C GLU A 31 -2.97 6.21 -7.29
N ALA A 32 -2.65 7.47 -6.97
CA ALA A 32 -2.02 7.81 -5.69
C ALA A 32 -2.90 7.46 -4.47
N ILE A 33 -4.23 7.59 -4.58
CA ILE A 33 -5.15 7.18 -3.52
C ILE A 33 -5.17 5.66 -3.38
N LEU A 34 -5.27 4.93 -4.51
CA LEU A 34 -5.29 3.46 -4.50
C LEU A 34 -3.99 2.90 -3.91
N GLU A 35 -2.84 3.37 -4.38
CA GLU A 35 -1.54 2.97 -3.86
C GLU A 35 -1.40 3.27 -2.36
N HIS A 36 -1.90 4.42 -1.89
CA HIS A 36 -1.85 4.71 -0.47
C HIS A 36 -2.80 3.83 0.36
N LEU A 37 -3.98 3.49 -0.18
CA LEU A 37 -4.91 2.57 0.47
C LEU A 37 -4.30 1.17 0.60
N ASP A 38 -3.69 0.64 -0.46
CA ASP A 38 -3.03 -0.66 -0.44
C ASP A 38 -1.96 -0.72 0.67
N ASN A 39 -1.13 0.33 0.77
CA ASN A 39 -0.12 0.45 1.82
C ASN A 39 -0.73 0.52 3.24
N LEU A 40 -1.85 1.23 3.42
CA LEU A 40 -2.53 1.32 4.70
C LEU A 40 -3.14 -0.03 5.10
N GLU A 41 -3.75 -0.73 4.15
CA GLU A 41 -4.34 -2.05 4.38
C GLU A 41 -3.27 -3.07 4.79
N ASP A 42 -2.12 -3.09 4.10
CA ASP A 42 -0.97 -3.93 4.44
C ASP A 42 -0.43 -3.61 5.84
N LEU A 43 -0.28 -2.31 6.17
CA LEU A 43 0.18 -1.88 7.49
C LEU A 43 -0.78 -2.36 8.59
N TYR A 44 -2.08 -2.09 8.45
CA TYR A 44 -3.07 -2.49 9.45
C TYR A 44 -3.14 -4.00 9.60
N LEU A 45 -3.02 -4.76 8.51
CA LEU A 45 -2.96 -6.21 8.56
C LEU A 45 -1.73 -6.69 9.35
N ALA A 46 -0.56 -6.11 9.10
CA ALA A 46 0.67 -6.44 9.81
C ALA A 46 0.58 -6.10 11.32
N GLU A 47 0.05 -4.92 11.66
CA GLU A 47 -0.16 -4.50 13.05
C GLU A 47 -1.14 -5.42 13.78
N GLN A 48 -2.23 -5.83 13.12
CA GLN A 48 -3.19 -6.77 13.67
C GLN A 48 -2.53 -8.14 13.93
N ARG A 49 -1.73 -8.65 12.99
CA ARG A 49 -0.99 -9.91 13.17
C ARG A 49 -0.03 -9.85 14.35
N LEU A 50 0.69 -8.74 14.50
CA LEU A 50 1.59 -8.54 15.64
C LEU A 50 0.83 -8.46 16.96
N THR A 51 -0.33 -7.79 16.97
CA THR A 51 -1.20 -7.70 18.14
C THR A 51 -1.71 -9.08 18.57
N ASP A 52 -2.18 -9.90 17.62
CA ASP A 52 -2.65 -11.25 17.90
C ASP A 52 -1.51 -12.16 18.37
N LEU A 53 -0.30 -12.02 17.83
CA LEU A 53 0.89 -12.75 18.30
C LEU A 53 1.20 -12.40 19.76
N ARG A 54 1.22 -11.11 20.10
CA ARG A 54 1.47 -10.62 21.47
C ARG A 54 0.37 -11.05 22.45
N ALA A 55 -0.87 -11.14 21.97
CA ALA A 55 -2.00 -11.62 22.75
C ALA A 55 -2.07 -13.16 22.86
N GLY A 56 -1.13 -13.90 22.25
CA GLY A 56 -1.13 -15.37 22.23
C GLY A 56 -2.25 -15.99 21.38
N LYS A 57 -2.92 -15.20 20.53
CA LYS A 57 -3.98 -15.64 19.61
C LYS A 57 -3.42 -16.19 18.29
N SER A 58 -2.14 -15.94 18.01
CA SER A 58 -1.42 -16.52 16.88
C SER A 58 0.00 -16.93 17.29
N GLN A 59 0.67 -17.71 16.43
CA GLN A 59 2.03 -18.19 16.67
C GLN A 59 2.94 -17.80 15.52
N ALA A 60 4.20 -17.52 15.84
CA ALA A 60 5.26 -17.41 14.85
C ALA A 60 5.63 -18.80 14.32
N VAL A 61 6.07 -18.85 13.07
CA VAL A 61 6.61 -20.05 12.43
C VAL A 61 8.07 -19.75 12.05
N SER A 62 8.96 -20.73 12.15
CA SER A 62 10.35 -20.54 11.74
C SER A 62 10.44 -20.32 10.23
N LEU A 63 11.45 -19.58 9.77
CA LEU A 63 11.67 -19.39 8.34
C LEU A 63 11.92 -20.73 7.63
N GLU A 64 12.67 -21.64 8.27
CA GLU A 64 12.92 -23.00 7.77
C GLU A 64 11.62 -23.76 7.51
N ASP A 65 10.70 -23.81 8.48
CA ASP A 65 9.41 -24.50 8.33
C ASP A 65 8.55 -23.88 7.22
N VAL A 66 8.63 -22.56 7.03
CA VAL A 66 7.92 -21.85 5.95
C VAL A 66 8.52 -22.21 4.59
N MET A 67 9.85 -22.16 4.44
CA MET A 67 10.54 -22.53 3.21
C MET A 67 10.25 -23.99 2.82
N LYS A 68 10.28 -24.89 3.80
CA LYS A 68 9.89 -26.30 3.64
C LYS A 68 8.49 -26.48 3.10
N ARG A 69 7.52 -25.77 3.70
CA ARG A 69 6.11 -25.88 3.35
C ARG A 69 5.84 -25.48 1.90
N TYR A 70 6.60 -24.54 1.36
CA TYR A 70 6.42 -24.02 0.00
C TYR A 70 7.46 -24.54 -1.01
N GLY A 71 8.35 -25.45 -0.61
CA GLY A 71 9.37 -26.02 -1.49
C GLY A 71 10.42 -25.00 -1.95
N LEU A 72 10.80 -24.08 -1.07
CA LEU A 72 11.74 -22.99 -1.32
C LEU A 72 13.10 -23.22 -0.64
N GLU A 73 13.47 -24.46 -0.32
CA GLU A 73 14.65 -24.81 0.50
C GLU A 73 16.01 -24.71 -0.22
N ASP A 74 16.07 -24.15 -1.44
CA ASP A 74 17.28 -24.08 -2.27
C ASP A 74 18.37 -23.11 -1.75
#